data_AF-D7FSL8-F1
#
_entry.id   AF-D7FSL8-F1
#
_cell.length_a   1.000
_cell.length_b   1.000
_cell.length_c   1.000
_cell.angle_alpha   90.00
_cell.angle_beta   90.00
_cell.angle_gamma   90.00
#
_symmetry.space_group_name_H-M   'P 1'
#
loop_
_entity.id
_entity.type
_entity.pdbx_description
1 polymer ?
#
loop_
_entity_poly.entity_id
_entity_poly.type
_entity_poly.pdbx_seq_one_letter_code
_entity_poly.pdbx_strand_id
1 'polypeptide(L)'
;MRPEFCSQHAKPGMINVRKKRCCHPGCTKKPSFGTAGSKKAEFCSQHSKKDMVNVVGRRCGHPGCTILPSFGKDGTKKPELCSQHAKQDMINVHSKRCGHPGCTKRPSFGTSGSKKAEFCSQHAK
;
A
#
# COMPACT_ATOMS: atom_id res chain seq x y z
N MET A 1 -4.57 8.90 27.82
CA MET A 1 -3.67 7.77 28.14
C MET A 1 -2.23 8.27 28.16
N ARG A 2 -1.59 8.34 29.33
CA ARG A 2 -0.17 8.69 29.45
C ARG A 2 0.65 7.39 29.36
N PRO A 3 1.70 7.32 28.52
CA PRO A 3 2.54 6.13 28.45
C PRO A 3 3.41 6.02 29.71
N GLU A 4 3.36 4.88 30.38
CA GLU A 4 4.13 4.60 31.62
C GLU A 4 5.38 3.75 31.37
N PHE A 5 5.35 2.87 30.36
CA PHE A 5 6.44 1.97 30.02
C PHE A 5 6.93 2.19 28.57
N CYS A 6 8.23 2.04 28.34
CA CYS A 6 8.78 2.01 26.98
C CYS A 6 8.57 0.63 26.35
N SER A 7 8.77 0.49 25.03
CA SER A 7 8.52 -0.76 24.31
C SER A 7 9.36 -1.94 24.79
N GLN A 8 10.55 -1.69 25.37
CA GLN A 8 11.42 -2.73 25.92
C GLN A 8 10.95 -3.22 27.29
N HIS A 9 10.20 -2.40 28.03
CA HIS A 9 9.69 -2.71 29.37
C HIS A 9 8.19 -3.01 29.39
N ALA A 10 7.59 -3.30 28.23
CA ALA A 10 6.18 -3.65 28.13
C ALA A 10 5.95 -5.08 28.66
N LYS A 11 5.09 -5.22 29.68
CA LYS A 11 4.62 -6.52 30.18
C LYS A 11 3.62 -7.16 29.21
N PRO A 12 3.41 -8.49 29.26
CA PRO A 12 2.34 -9.15 28.50
C PRO A 12 0.99 -8.47 28.74
N GLY A 13 0.27 -8.17 27.65
CA GLY A 13 -1.00 -7.44 27.69
C GLY A 13 -0.88 -5.90 27.67
N MET A 14 0.31 -5.33 27.83
CA MET A 14 0.50 -3.88 27.69
C MET A 14 0.43 -3.45 26.22
N ILE A 15 -0.23 -2.31 25.96
CA ILE A 15 -0.47 -1.79 24.62
C ILE A 15 0.25 -0.46 24.40
N ASN A 16 0.78 -0.25 23.19
CA ASN A 16 1.41 1.02 22.84
C ASN A 16 0.35 2.12 22.69
N VAL A 17 0.20 3.01 23.67
CA VAL A 17 -0.79 4.10 23.66
C VAL A 17 -0.41 5.30 22.78
N ARG A 18 0.85 5.40 22.34
CA ARG A 18 1.31 6.47 21.42
C ARG A 18 0.92 6.19 19.97
N LYS A 19 0.88 4.92 19.56
CA LYS A 19 0.47 4.53 18.19
C LYS A 19 -1.04 4.62 18.05
N LYS A 20 -1.51 5.37 17.04
CA LYS A 20 -2.92 5.39 16.65
C LYS A 20 -3.37 3.98 16.25
N ARG A 21 -4.53 3.56 16.75
CA ARG A 21 -5.18 2.28 16.45
C ARG A 21 -6.53 2.52 15.81
N CYS A 22 -7.02 1.50 15.12
CA CYS A 22 -8.40 1.42 14.68
C CYS A 22 -9.35 1.65 15.86
N CYS A 23 -10.39 2.47 15.66
CA CYS A 23 -11.41 2.78 16.66
C CYS A 23 -12.34 1.59 16.98
N HIS A 24 -12.31 0.53 16.18
CA HIS A 24 -13.04 -0.71 16.48
C HIS A 24 -12.51 -1.35 17.78
N PRO A 25 -13.38 -1.69 18.76
CA PRO A 25 -12.98 -2.35 20.00
C PRO A 25 -12.14 -3.60 19.75
N GLY A 26 -11.05 -3.77 20.51
CA GLY A 26 -10.14 -4.90 20.38
C GLY A 26 -9.24 -4.91 19.14
N CYS A 27 -9.37 -3.95 18.20
CA CYS A 27 -8.54 -3.92 17.01
C CYS A 27 -7.19 -3.23 17.27
N THR A 28 -6.10 -3.96 17.02
CA THR A 28 -4.72 -3.44 17.17
C THR A 28 -4.13 -2.92 15.85
N LYS A 29 -4.85 -3.04 14.73
CA LYS A 29 -4.40 -2.59 13.41
C LYS A 29 -4.30 -1.06 13.35
N LYS A 30 -3.33 -0.57 12.58
CA LYS A 30 -3.19 0.87 12.28
C LYS A 30 -4.40 1.35 11.48
N PRO A 31 -5.00 2.51 11.81
CA PRO A 31 -6.08 3.06 11.02
C PRO A 31 -5.53 3.65 9.72
N SER A 32 -6.27 3.42 8.64
CA SER A 32 -5.99 3.96 7.31
C SER A 32 -7.23 4.54 6.63
N PHE A 33 -8.43 4.19 7.12
CA PHE A 33 -9.71 4.61 6.57
C PHE A 33 -10.35 5.68 7.45
N GLY A 34 -10.99 6.65 6.80
CA GLY A 34 -11.69 7.76 7.44
C GLY A 34 -12.67 8.41 6.49
N THR A 35 -13.24 9.54 6.90
CA THR A 35 -14.16 10.31 6.04
C THR A 35 -13.43 10.89 4.83
N ALA A 36 -14.10 10.91 3.68
CA ALA A 36 -13.56 11.55 2.49
C ALA A 36 -13.23 13.02 2.77
N GLY A 37 -12.08 13.50 2.26
CA GLY A 37 -11.60 14.85 2.54
C GLY A 37 -10.89 15.03 3.89
N SER A 38 -11.10 14.15 4.86
CA SER A 38 -10.39 14.20 6.14
C SER A 38 -8.95 13.69 6.03
N LYS A 39 -8.06 14.25 6.86
CA LYS A 39 -6.70 13.74 7.10
C LYS A 39 -6.65 12.74 8.28
N LYS A 40 -7.78 12.54 8.97
CA LYS A 40 -7.88 11.68 10.15
C LYS A 40 -8.33 10.28 9.76
N ALA A 41 -7.43 9.32 9.91
CA ALA A 41 -7.77 7.90 9.80
C ALA A 41 -8.26 7.39 11.15
N GLU A 42 -9.40 6.71 11.15
CA GLU A 42 -10.08 6.22 12.36
C GLU A 42 -10.23 4.70 12.35
N PHE A 43 -10.41 4.09 11.17
CA PHE A 43 -10.63 2.64 11.04
C PHE A 43 -9.55 1.98 10.18
N CYS A 44 -9.32 0.68 10.37
CA CYS A 44 -8.51 -0.11 9.44
C CYS A 44 -9.38 -0.56 8.24
N SER A 45 -8.76 -1.12 7.20
CA SER A 45 -9.49 -1.60 6.00
C SER A 45 -10.55 -2.66 6.29
N GLN A 46 -10.39 -3.43 7.36
CA GLN A 46 -11.34 -4.48 7.73
C GLN A 46 -12.57 -3.91 8.47
N HIS A 47 -12.40 -2.78 9.13
CA HIS A 47 -13.46 -2.12 9.92
C HIS A 47 -13.90 -0.80 9.30
N SER A 48 -13.57 -0.56 8.02
CA SER A 48 -14.03 0.61 7.30
C SER A 48 -15.51 0.48 6.97
N LYS A 49 -16.28 1.54 7.22
CA LYS A 49 -17.67 1.65 6.76
C LYS A 49 -17.70 1.87 5.24
N LYS A 50 -18.85 1.61 4.60
CA LYS A 50 -19.03 1.74 3.14
C LYS A 50 -18.64 3.13 2.60
N ASP A 51 -18.90 4.17 3.37
CA ASP A 51 -18.60 5.58 3.01
C ASP A 51 -17.17 6.03 3.35
N MET A 52 -16.37 5.16 3.97
CA MET A 52 -15.00 5.50 4.36
C MET A 52 -14.01 5.20 3.25
N VAL A 53 -13.03 6.10 3.12
CA VAL A 53 -11.97 5.98 2.12
C VAL A 53 -10.62 5.92 2.80
N ASN A 54 -9.62 5.38 2.10
CA ASN A 54 -8.25 5.43 2.61
C ASN A 54 -7.74 6.88 2.60
N VAL A 55 -7.47 7.43 3.79
CA VAL A 55 -7.05 8.83 4.00
C VAL A 55 -5.56 8.96 4.33
N VAL A 56 -4.84 7.84 4.47
CA VAL A 56 -3.39 7.81 4.77
C VAL A 56 -2.57 7.62 3.50
N GLY A 57 -3.12 6.88 2.53
CA GLY A 57 -2.50 6.70 1.22
C GLY A 57 -2.61 7.96 0.36
N ARG A 58 -1.71 8.09 -0.64
CA ARG A 58 -1.95 9.06 -1.72
C ARG A 58 -3.27 8.71 -2.41
N ARG A 59 -4.00 9.73 -2.83
CA ARG A 59 -5.18 9.53 -3.67
C ARG A 59 -4.76 9.50 -5.13
N CYS A 60 -5.59 8.87 -5.96
CA CYS A 60 -5.54 9.02 -7.39
C CYS A 60 -5.50 10.52 -7.74
N GLY A 61 -4.66 10.91 -8.69
CA GLY A 61 -4.57 12.28 -9.18
C GLY A 61 -5.80 12.77 -9.95
N HIS A 62 -6.79 11.90 -10.22
CA HIS A 62 -8.05 12.29 -10.83
C HIS A 62 -8.96 13.01 -9.81
N PRO A 63 -9.52 14.19 -10.13
CA PRO A 63 -10.39 14.93 -9.22
C PRO A 63 -11.57 14.07 -8.72
N GLY A 64 -11.84 14.13 -7.41
CA GLY A 64 -12.92 13.36 -6.79
C GLY A 64 -12.64 11.85 -6.62
N CYS A 65 -11.54 11.32 -7.17
CA CYS A 65 -11.20 9.91 -7.01
C CYS A 65 -10.53 9.65 -5.65
N THR A 66 -11.09 8.72 -4.88
CA THR A 66 -10.58 8.32 -3.55
C THR A 66 -9.84 6.98 -3.55
N ILE A 67 -9.68 6.37 -4.74
CA ILE A 67 -8.99 5.11 -4.94
C ILE A 67 -7.47 5.32 -4.83
N LEU A 68 -6.77 4.34 -4.25
CA LEU A 68 -5.31 4.34 -4.19
C LEU A 68 -4.72 4.24 -5.61
N PRO A 69 -3.78 5.11 -6.00
CA PRO A 69 -3.16 5.01 -7.30
C PRO A 69 -2.25 3.78 -7.36
N SER A 70 -2.24 3.13 -8.51
CA SER A 70 -1.37 1.99 -8.82
C SER A 70 -0.70 2.13 -10.19
N PHE A 71 -1.16 3.05 -11.02
CA PHE A 71 -0.69 3.31 -12.37
C PHE A 71 0.13 4.60 -12.42
N GLY A 72 1.26 4.57 -13.12
CA GLY A 72 2.16 5.71 -13.31
C GLY A 72 2.97 5.56 -14.59
N LYS A 73 3.90 6.49 -14.83
CA LYS A 73 4.79 6.45 -15.99
C LYS A 73 5.78 5.29 -15.94
N ASP A 74 6.17 4.81 -17.11
CA ASP A 74 7.23 3.81 -17.25
C ASP A 74 8.55 4.26 -16.61
N GLY A 75 9.25 3.29 -16.01
CA GLY A 75 10.48 3.55 -15.24
C GLY A 75 10.28 4.20 -13.86
N THR A 76 9.06 4.62 -13.49
CA THR A 76 8.82 5.26 -12.19
C THR A 76 8.26 4.27 -11.15
N LYS A 77 8.61 4.50 -9.87
CA LYS A 77 8.00 3.79 -8.72
C LYS A 77 6.86 4.59 -8.08
N LYS A 78 6.45 5.70 -8.69
CA LYS A 78 5.46 6.63 -8.14
C LYS A 78 4.14 6.47 -8.90
N PRO A 79 3.14 5.80 -8.32
CA PRO A 79 1.82 5.72 -8.95
C PRO A 79 1.13 7.09 -8.86
N GLU A 80 0.47 7.49 -9.94
CA GLU A 80 -0.24 8.76 -10.10
C GLU A 80 -1.75 8.56 -10.17
N LEU A 81 -2.21 7.55 -10.91
CA LEU A 81 -3.63 7.29 -11.16
C LEU A 81 -4.03 5.87 -10.72
N CYS A 82 -5.32 5.65 -10.48
CA CYS A 82 -5.86 4.30 -10.29
C CYS A 82 -6.09 3.62 -11.65
N SER A 83 -6.39 2.31 -11.65
CA SER A 83 -6.65 1.55 -12.88
C SER A 83 -7.76 2.14 -13.76
N GLN A 84 -8.81 2.69 -13.15
CA GLN A 84 -9.94 3.28 -13.88
C GLN A 84 -9.59 4.61 -14.56
N HIS A 85 -8.63 5.36 -14.00
CA HIS A 85 -8.20 6.65 -14.53
C HIS A 85 -6.83 6.57 -15.21
N ALA A 86 -6.27 5.37 -15.39
CA ALA A 86 -4.97 5.20 -16.02
C ALA A 86 -5.01 5.71 -17.47
N LYS A 87 -4.01 6.50 -17.87
CA LYS A 87 -3.83 6.90 -19.27
C LYS A 87 -3.25 5.72 -20.06
N GLN A 88 -3.37 5.75 -21.40
CA GLN A 88 -2.90 4.66 -22.27
C GLN A 88 -1.41 4.32 -22.10
N ASP A 89 -0.57 5.33 -21.82
CA ASP A 89 0.87 5.17 -21.54
C ASP A 89 1.20 4.83 -20.09
N MET A 90 0.20 4.72 -19.21
CA MET A 90 0.42 4.40 -17.80
C MET A 90 0.33 2.91 -17.56
N ILE A 91 1.17 2.46 -16.64
CA ILE A 91 1.34 1.05 -16.30
C ILE A 91 1.27 0.87 -14.80
N ASN A 92 0.91 -0.33 -14.36
CA ASN A 92 0.96 -0.64 -12.94
C ASN A 92 2.41 -0.67 -12.44
N VAL A 93 2.77 0.30 -11.58
CA VAL A 93 4.14 0.48 -11.05
C VAL A 93 4.40 -0.30 -9.76
N HIS A 94 3.36 -0.91 -9.17
CA HIS A 94 3.50 -1.82 -8.03
C HIS A 94 3.84 -3.25 -8.46
N SER A 95 3.46 -3.63 -9.69
CA SER A 95 3.77 -4.95 -10.24
C SER A 95 5.26 -5.09 -10.52
N LYS A 96 5.85 -6.19 -10.02
CA LYS A 96 7.23 -6.58 -10.36
C LYS A 96 7.33 -6.86 -11.86
N ARG A 97 8.49 -6.50 -12.43
CA ARG A 97 8.81 -6.65 -13.84
C ARG A 97 10.03 -7.52 -14.02
N CYS A 98 10.12 -8.11 -15.21
CA CYS A 98 11.37 -8.65 -15.70
C CYS A 98 12.49 -7.60 -15.58
N GLY A 99 13.66 -8.01 -15.11
CA GLY A 99 14.83 -7.14 -14.97
C GLY A 99 15.48 -6.74 -16.31
N HIS A 100 14.90 -7.14 -17.45
CA HIS A 100 15.39 -6.76 -18.76
C HIS A 100 14.85 -5.37 -19.13
N PRO A 101 15.70 -4.41 -19.56
CA PRO A 101 15.27 -3.09 -19.98
C PRO A 101 14.13 -3.15 -21.01
N GLY A 102 13.09 -2.35 -20.81
CA GLY A 102 11.91 -2.31 -21.70
C GLY A 102 10.96 -3.51 -21.61
N CYS A 103 11.25 -4.52 -20.79
CA CYS A 103 10.35 -5.66 -20.65
C CYS A 103 9.24 -5.40 -19.61
N THR A 104 7.99 -5.39 -20.07
CA THR A 104 6.79 -5.19 -19.22
C THR A 104 6.20 -6.49 -18.67
N LYS A 105 6.77 -7.64 -19.05
CA LYS A 105 6.28 -8.96 -18.59
C LYS A 105 6.56 -9.17 -17.12
N ARG A 106 5.64 -9.87 -16.45
CA ARG A 106 5.85 -10.33 -15.08
C ARG A 106 7.03 -11.33 -15.06
N PRO A 107 7.94 -11.20 -14.07
CA PRO A 107 9.01 -12.16 -13.93
C PRO A 107 8.45 -13.47 -13.35
N SER A 108 8.93 -14.58 -13.90
CA SER A 108 8.60 -15.94 -13.47
C SER A 108 9.85 -16.80 -13.19
N PHE A 109 11.02 -16.36 -13.65
CA PHE A 109 12.29 -17.06 -13.58
C PHE A 109 13.26 -16.27 -12.70
N GLY A 110 14.06 -16.95 -11.90
CA GLY A 110 15.02 -16.34 -10.97
C GLY A 110 16.40 -16.97 -11.09
N THR A 111 17.38 -16.37 -10.42
CA THR A 111 18.75 -16.89 -10.31
C THR A 111 18.82 -18.12 -9.41
N SER A 112 19.74 -19.05 -9.70
CA SER A 112 19.93 -20.25 -8.88
C SER A 112 20.31 -19.85 -7.44
N GLY A 113 19.60 -20.42 -6.45
CA GLY A 113 19.74 -20.04 -5.05
C GLY A 113 18.85 -18.87 -4.59
N SER A 114 18.14 -18.18 -5.50
CA SER A 114 17.19 -17.12 -5.16
C SER A 114 15.75 -17.61 -5.22
N LYS A 115 14.94 -17.28 -4.20
CA LYS A 115 13.47 -17.50 -4.22
C LYS A 115 12.71 -16.40 -4.98
N LYS A 116 13.41 -15.42 -5.57
CA LYS A 116 12.80 -14.27 -6.25
C LYS A 116 12.83 -14.49 -7.75
N ALA A 117 11.67 -14.38 -8.39
CA ALA A 117 11.60 -14.24 -9.84
C ALA A 117 12.07 -12.84 -10.25
N GLU A 118 13.06 -12.80 -11.15
CA GLU A 118 13.73 -11.60 -11.65
C GLU A 118 13.50 -11.42 -13.16
N PHE A 119 13.34 -12.48 -13.92
CA PHE A 119 13.21 -12.45 -15.39
C PHE A 119 11.93 -13.14 -15.86
N CYS A 120 11.40 -12.75 -17.03
CA CYS A 120 10.31 -13.47 -17.69
C CYS A 120 10.87 -14.66 -18.48
N SER A 121 10.01 -15.53 -19.00
CA SER A 121 10.43 -16.72 -19.77
C SER A 121 11.34 -16.40 -20.96
N GLN A 122 11.15 -15.25 -21.60
CA GLN A 122 11.96 -14.83 -22.74
C GLN A 122 13.34 -14.30 -22.37
N HIS A 123 13.54 -13.91 -21.11
CA HIS A 123 14.80 -13.36 -20.60
C HIS A 123 15.38 -14.22 -19.47
N ALA A 124 14.85 -15.43 -19.29
CA ALA A 124 15.42 -16.43 -18.43
C ALA A 124 16.71 -16.92 -19.10
N LYS A 125 17.86 -16.60 -18.50
CA LYS A 125 19.16 -17.16 -18.88
C LYS A 125 19.40 -18.46 -18.14
#